data_AF-A0ABD3PAG4-F1
#
_entry.id   AF-A0ABD3PAG4-F1
#
_cell.length_a   1.000
_cell.length_b   1.000
_cell.length_c   1.000
_cell.angle_alpha   90.00
_cell.angle_beta   90.00
_cell.angle_gamma   90.00
#
_symmetry.space_group_name_H-M   'P 1'
#
loop_
_entity.id
_entity.type
_entity.pdbx_description
1 polymer ?
#
loop_
_entity_poly.entity_id
_entity_poly.type
_entity_poly.pdbx_seq_one_letter_code
_entity_poly.pdbx_strand_id
1 'polypeptide(L)'
;TSNVGRICTRTIPSVLLEQVERLVGRKQLSKLEKLMNRSLQIVYLVIVLGSWSIIFTYGYEAIENSNHIHNNHKYVGYAVFAVCMTSWHYACTTSPGNITAQTISLFDHYEYDNLLYTNRECPTLKIRKVARSKYDRCTKRHVPRFDHFCGWLNQVISSNSLLHYSVYGSWAMATALYGEVVDKNLLSATFFDTSSRTEVKADYIIVFHYMCMRYFEIMGVLLLMTVMSVCLGMFLGFHLYITARNMTTNEFFKWKAVHKWHKKETRKYQLALKNGTFLKVSKQNGPDQSVSDLDVGCTGPIGEAAVSEAEEDKHAFDPGPIPQNIYNKGVIANFMEVLRPLSFREKAIQRYKTSLRVDGCLFPYETANVETTKPKSA
;
A
#
# COMPACT_ATOMS: atom_id res chain seq x y z
N THR A 1 -5.20 -12.23 25.85
CA THR A 1 -5.54 -10.79 25.79
C THR A 1 -6.09 -10.34 27.13
N SER A 2 -5.54 -9.30 27.76
CA SER A 2 -5.94 -8.86 29.11
C SER A 2 -7.39 -8.33 29.15
N ASN A 3 -8.03 -8.42 30.32
CA ASN A 3 -9.39 -7.91 30.56
C ASN A 3 -9.53 -6.42 30.20
N VAL A 4 -8.49 -5.63 30.47
CA VAL A 4 -8.42 -4.20 30.11
C VAL A 4 -8.47 -4.01 28.60
N GLY A 5 -7.73 -4.84 27.85
CA GLY A 5 -7.78 -4.83 26.39
C GLY A 5 -9.18 -5.14 25.85
N ARG A 6 -9.93 -6.06 26.47
CA ARG A 6 -11.29 -6.42 26.06
C ARG A 6 -12.29 -5.28 26.31
N ILE A 7 -12.16 -4.56 27.42
CA ILE A 7 -13.01 -3.42 27.76
C ILE A 7 -12.77 -2.25 26.78
N CYS A 8 -11.51 -1.87 26.55
CA CYS A 8 -11.19 -0.74 25.68
C CYS A 8 -11.47 -1.01 24.18
N THR A 9 -11.32 -2.26 23.73
CA THR A 9 -11.45 -2.58 22.29
C THR A 9 -12.83 -3.07 21.87
N ARG A 10 -13.68 -3.51 22.81
CA ARG A 10 -15.03 -4.02 22.50
C ARG A 10 -16.13 -3.30 23.25
N THR A 11 -16.06 -3.24 24.58
CA THR A 11 -17.18 -2.78 25.41
C THR A 11 -17.41 -1.28 25.33
N ILE A 12 -16.36 -0.47 25.44
CA ILE A 12 -16.49 1.00 25.39
C ILE A 12 -16.97 1.48 24.01
N PRO A 13 -16.39 1.00 22.88
CA PRO A 13 -16.88 1.36 21.55
C PRO A 13 -18.32 0.93 21.29
N SER A 14 -18.73 -0.26 21.76
CA SER A 14 -20.09 -0.76 21.53
C SER A 14 -21.14 0.06 22.28
N VAL A 15 -20.86 0.44 23.53
CA VAL A 15 -21.79 1.27 24.33
C VAL A 15 -21.89 2.68 23.76
N LEU A 16 -20.77 3.27 23.33
CA LEU A 16 -20.76 4.57 22.65
C LEU A 16 -21.54 4.52 21.33
N LEU A 17 -21.34 3.47 20.52
CA LEU A 17 -22.09 3.29 19.27
C LEU A 17 -23.59 3.14 19.52
N GLU A 18 -24.01 2.40 20.54
CA GLU A 18 -25.42 2.28 20.92
C GLU A 18 -26.01 3.62 21.37
N GLN A 19 -25.27 4.41 22.15
CA GLN A 19 -25.71 5.73 22.59
C GLN A 19 -25.84 6.71 21.41
N VAL A 20 -24.87 6.70 20.51
CA VAL A 20 -24.91 7.51 19.28
C VAL A 20 -26.04 7.05 18.37
N GLU A 21 -26.29 5.74 18.25
CA GLU A 21 -27.41 5.19 17.47
C GLU A 21 -28.76 5.67 18.01
N ARG A 22 -28.92 5.74 19.35
CA ARG A 22 -30.13 6.27 19.98
C ARG A 22 -30.31 7.78 19.75
N LEU A 23 -29.23 8.56 19.71
CA LEU A 23 -29.29 10.01 19.53
C LEU A 23 -29.48 10.44 18.06
N VAL A 24 -28.76 9.79 17.14
CA VAL A 24 -28.62 10.21 15.74
C VAL A 24 -29.54 9.39 14.82
N GLY A 25 -29.96 8.21 15.26
CA GLY A 25 -30.78 7.27 14.50
C GLY A 25 -29.96 6.43 13.53
N ARG A 26 -30.30 5.14 13.42
CA ARG A 26 -29.60 4.12 12.61
C ARG A 26 -29.36 4.53 11.15
N LYS A 27 -30.32 5.25 10.53
CA LYS A 27 -30.19 5.73 9.14
C LYS A 27 -29.06 6.74 9.01
N GLN A 28 -28.97 7.72 9.90
CA GLN A 28 -27.93 8.75 9.85
C GLN A 28 -26.57 8.17 10.26
N LEU A 29 -26.54 7.25 11.23
CA LEU A 29 -25.33 6.52 11.59
C LEU A 29 -24.77 5.73 10.40
N SER A 30 -25.62 5.04 9.62
CA SER A 30 -25.17 4.32 8.43
C SER A 30 -24.62 5.24 7.33
N LYS A 31 -25.15 6.47 7.21
CA LYS A 31 -24.60 7.47 6.29
C LYS A 31 -23.25 7.98 6.79
N LEU A 32 -23.13 8.24 8.08
CA LEU A 32 -21.87 8.66 8.72
C LEU A 32 -20.80 7.57 8.58
N GLU A 33 -21.14 6.31 8.79
CA GLU A 33 -20.23 5.18 8.58
C GLU A 33 -19.73 5.12 7.13
N LYS A 34 -20.64 5.25 6.14
CA LYS A 34 -20.26 5.32 4.72
C LYS A 34 -19.34 6.50 4.41
N LEU A 35 -19.58 7.66 5.03
CA LEU A 35 -18.75 8.84 4.87
C LEU A 35 -17.37 8.64 5.51
N MET A 36 -17.33 8.15 6.75
CA MET A 36 -16.09 7.85 7.48
C MET A 36 -15.24 6.80 6.76
N ASN A 37 -15.87 5.78 6.17
CA ASN A 37 -15.18 4.78 5.35
C ASN A 37 -14.49 5.39 4.11
N ARG A 38 -14.96 6.54 3.62
CA ARG A 38 -14.37 7.27 2.49
C ARG A 38 -13.56 8.49 2.92
N SER A 39 -13.38 8.71 4.22
CA SER A 39 -12.73 9.92 4.76
C SER A 39 -11.34 10.15 4.16
N LEU A 40 -10.49 9.12 4.08
CA LEU A 40 -9.15 9.23 3.50
C LEU A 40 -9.16 9.52 2.00
N GLN A 41 -10.14 9.03 1.23
CA GLN A 41 -10.31 9.39 -0.18
C GLN A 41 -10.72 10.86 -0.33
N ILE A 42 -11.60 11.35 0.55
CA ILE A 42 -12.02 12.75 0.56
C ILE A 42 -10.83 13.65 0.90
N VAL A 43 -10.06 13.31 1.93
CA VAL A 43 -8.84 14.03 2.32
C VAL A 43 -7.84 14.04 1.16
N TYR A 44 -7.61 12.90 0.50
CA TYR A 44 -6.77 12.83 -0.69
C TYR A 44 -7.23 13.80 -1.78
N LEU A 45 -8.52 13.79 -2.13
CA LEU A 45 -9.07 14.67 -3.15
C LEU A 45 -8.93 16.14 -2.79
N VAL A 46 -9.21 16.52 -1.54
CA VAL A 46 -9.06 17.90 -1.07
C VAL A 46 -7.61 18.35 -1.19
N ILE A 47 -6.65 17.54 -0.75
CA ILE A 47 -5.22 17.86 -0.82
C ILE A 47 -4.75 17.97 -2.27
N VAL A 48 -5.08 16.98 -3.11
CA VAL A 48 -4.61 16.94 -4.50
C VAL A 48 -5.27 18.03 -5.34
N LEU A 49 -6.59 18.16 -5.31
CA LEU A 49 -7.30 19.19 -6.08
C LEU A 49 -6.96 20.59 -5.57
N GLY A 50 -6.81 20.78 -4.26
CA GLY A 50 -6.36 22.05 -3.69
C GLY A 50 -4.95 22.42 -4.15
N SER A 51 -4.01 21.47 -4.12
CA SER A 51 -2.64 21.70 -4.60
C SER A 51 -2.60 22.02 -6.09
N TRP A 52 -3.35 21.28 -6.91
CA TRP A 52 -3.42 21.53 -8.35
C TRP A 52 -4.13 22.85 -8.69
N SER A 53 -5.14 23.26 -7.91
CA SER A 53 -5.75 24.57 -8.06
C SER A 53 -4.73 25.69 -7.83
N ILE A 54 -3.88 25.57 -6.80
CA ILE A 54 -2.80 26.54 -6.55
C ILE A 54 -1.78 26.55 -7.71
N ILE A 55 -1.40 25.37 -8.22
CA ILE A 55 -0.49 25.25 -9.36
C ILE A 55 -1.07 25.91 -10.61
N PHE A 56 -2.35 25.69 -10.91
CA PHE A 56 -3.00 26.29 -12.08
C PHE A 56 -3.16 27.81 -11.95
N THR A 57 -3.50 28.30 -10.76
CA THR A 57 -3.70 29.74 -10.53
C THR A 57 -2.39 30.51 -10.46
N TYR A 58 -1.41 30.03 -9.69
CA TYR A 58 -0.19 30.78 -9.37
C TYR A 58 1.06 30.15 -9.99
N GLY A 59 1.13 28.81 -10.03
CA GLY A 59 2.30 28.10 -10.54
C GLY A 59 2.49 28.26 -12.05
N TYR A 60 1.43 28.27 -12.84
CA TYR A 60 1.54 28.42 -14.30
C TYR A 60 1.89 29.83 -14.73
N GLU A 61 1.39 30.84 -14.03
CA GLU A 61 1.87 32.21 -14.19
C GLU A 61 3.37 32.32 -13.86
N ALA A 62 3.83 31.69 -12.78
CA ALA A 62 5.25 31.65 -12.43
C ALA A 62 6.11 30.92 -13.49
N ILE A 63 5.58 29.87 -14.13
CA ILE A 63 6.26 29.18 -15.24
C ILE A 63 6.33 30.09 -16.48
N GLU A 64 5.26 30.83 -16.80
CA GLU A 64 5.23 31.73 -17.96
C GLU A 64 6.18 32.91 -17.84
N ASN A 65 6.30 33.45 -16.63
CA ASN A 65 7.16 34.59 -16.35
C ASN A 65 8.64 34.21 -16.21
N SER A 66 8.96 32.92 -16.11
CA SER A 66 10.32 32.46 -15.88
C SER A 66 11.07 32.19 -17.19
N ASN A 67 12.27 32.75 -17.31
CA ASN A 67 13.17 32.41 -18.43
C ASN A 67 13.86 31.05 -18.27
N HIS A 68 13.67 30.39 -17.13
CA HIS A 68 14.40 29.19 -16.72
C HIS A 68 13.60 27.90 -16.94
N ILE A 69 12.33 28.01 -17.30
CA ILE A 69 11.47 26.87 -17.61
C ILE A 69 10.62 27.16 -18.85
N HIS A 70 10.65 26.26 -19.83
CA HIS A 70 9.90 26.47 -21.06
C HIS A 70 8.38 26.30 -20.84
N ASN A 71 7.58 27.11 -21.53
CA ASN A 71 6.11 27.09 -21.42
C ASN A 71 5.45 25.71 -21.68
N ASN A 72 6.15 24.82 -22.40
CA ASN A 72 5.67 23.46 -22.67
C ASN A 72 5.44 22.63 -21.39
N HIS A 73 6.11 22.98 -20.27
CA HIS A 73 5.94 22.29 -19.00
C HIS A 73 4.52 22.41 -18.44
N LYS A 74 3.72 23.41 -18.85
CA LYS A 74 2.29 23.52 -18.52
C LYS A 74 1.49 22.36 -19.12
N TYR A 75 1.71 22.04 -20.40
CA TYR A 75 1.02 20.92 -21.06
C TYR A 75 1.40 19.57 -20.45
N VAL A 76 2.69 19.41 -20.11
CA VAL A 76 3.13 18.22 -19.38
C VAL A 76 2.48 18.17 -17.99
N GLY A 77 2.35 19.31 -17.31
CA GLY A 77 1.63 19.41 -16.04
C GLY A 77 0.17 18.94 -16.13
N TYR A 78 -0.59 19.40 -17.12
CA TYR A 78 -1.95 18.93 -17.38
C TYR A 78 -2.00 17.42 -17.65
N ALA A 79 -1.07 16.89 -18.47
CA ALA A 79 -0.99 15.47 -18.75
C ALA A 79 -0.69 14.65 -17.49
N VAL A 80 0.26 15.10 -16.66
CA VAL A 80 0.60 14.45 -15.38
C VAL A 80 -0.61 14.47 -14.43
N PHE A 81 -1.31 15.59 -14.32
CA PHE A 81 -2.55 15.66 -13.51
C PHE A 81 -3.58 14.64 -13.99
N ALA A 82 -3.86 14.60 -15.29
CA ALA A 82 -4.84 13.68 -15.87
C ALA A 82 -4.44 12.21 -15.62
N VAL A 83 -3.18 11.85 -15.85
CA VAL A 83 -2.68 10.49 -15.61
C VAL A 83 -2.74 10.12 -14.11
N CYS A 84 -2.39 11.04 -13.21
CA CYS A 84 -2.48 10.80 -11.76
C CYS A 84 -3.92 10.58 -11.31
N MET A 85 -4.86 11.43 -11.77
CA MET A 85 -6.26 11.33 -11.38
C MET A 85 -6.93 10.08 -11.95
N THR A 86 -6.67 9.76 -13.22
CA THR A 86 -7.22 8.56 -13.86
C THR A 86 -6.66 7.28 -13.23
N SER A 87 -5.35 7.22 -12.96
CA SER A 87 -4.73 6.07 -12.28
C SER A 87 -5.23 5.89 -10.85
N TRP A 88 -5.37 6.97 -10.07
CA TRP A 88 -5.96 6.90 -8.72
C TRP A 88 -7.42 6.43 -8.77
N HIS A 89 -8.22 6.96 -9.70
CA HIS A 89 -9.61 6.53 -9.87
C HIS A 89 -9.72 5.06 -10.26
N TYR A 90 -8.88 4.61 -11.21
CA TYR A 90 -8.80 3.21 -11.61
C TYR A 90 -8.39 2.32 -10.44
N ALA A 91 -7.39 2.73 -9.64
CA ALA A 91 -6.97 1.99 -8.45
C ALA A 91 -8.06 1.91 -7.38
N CYS A 92 -8.91 2.94 -7.24
CA CYS A 92 -10.04 2.92 -6.31
C CYS A 92 -11.18 1.99 -6.76
N THR A 93 -11.36 1.79 -8.06
CA THR A 93 -12.54 1.12 -8.65
C THR A 93 -12.26 -0.30 -9.14
N THR A 94 -11.02 -0.63 -9.47
CA THR A 94 -10.62 -1.96 -9.96
C THR A 94 -10.79 -3.02 -8.88
N SER A 95 -11.59 -4.05 -9.12
CA SER A 95 -11.80 -5.10 -8.12
C SER A 95 -10.49 -5.86 -7.82
N PRO A 96 -10.11 -6.06 -6.54
CA PRO A 96 -8.93 -6.84 -6.18
C PRO A 96 -9.12 -8.36 -6.34
N GLY A 97 -10.29 -8.79 -6.81
CA GLY A 97 -10.71 -10.18 -6.86
C GLY A 97 -11.42 -10.62 -5.57
N ASN A 98 -12.26 -11.66 -5.68
CA ASN A 98 -12.94 -12.27 -4.55
C ASN A 98 -13.04 -13.78 -4.75
N ILE A 99 -12.45 -14.55 -3.83
CA ILE A 99 -12.47 -16.01 -3.82
C ILE A 99 -13.76 -16.46 -3.14
N THR A 100 -14.61 -17.11 -3.93
CA THR A 100 -15.81 -17.82 -3.49
C THR A 100 -15.66 -19.30 -3.85
N ALA A 101 -16.60 -20.14 -3.44
CA ALA A 101 -16.63 -21.55 -3.85
C ALA A 101 -16.59 -21.72 -5.38
N GLN A 102 -17.23 -20.80 -6.12
CA GLN A 102 -17.31 -20.83 -7.59
C GLN A 102 -16.05 -20.29 -8.26
N THR A 103 -15.41 -19.26 -7.68
CA THR A 103 -14.25 -18.59 -8.30
C THR A 103 -12.91 -19.15 -7.85
N ILE A 104 -12.87 -20.14 -6.95
CA ILE A 104 -11.62 -20.68 -6.41
C ILE A 104 -10.67 -21.21 -7.49
N SER A 105 -11.21 -21.88 -8.52
CA SER A 105 -10.45 -22.42 -9.65
C SER A 105 -9.76 -21.35 -10.51
N LEU A 106 -10.29 -20.12 -10.49
CA LEU A 106 -9.71 -18.97 -11.17
C LEU A 106 -8.47 -18.42 -10.46
N PHE A 107 -8.37 -18.59 -9.14
CA PHE A 107 -7.32 -17.98 -8.32
C PHE A 107 -6.31 -18.99 -7.74
N ASP A 108 -6.63 -20.28 -7.77
CA ASP A 108 -5.76 -21.35 -7.29
C ASP A 108 -4.57 -21.57 -8.25
N HIS A 109 -3.44 -20.96 -7.93
CA HIS A 109 -2.24 -20.93 -8.78
C HIS A 109 -0.95 -21.30 -8.08
N TYR A 110 -0.95 -21.24 -6.74
CA TYR A 110 0.24 -21.35 -5.94
C TYR A 110 0.17 -22.63 -5.13
N GLU A 111 1.27 -23.36 -5.08
CA GLU A 111 1.41 -24.53 -4.22
C GLU A 111 1.50 -24.09 -2.75
N TYR A 112 1.14 -24.99 -1.84
CA TYR A 112 1.28 -24.78 -0.41
C TYR A 112 2.72 -25.05 0.00
N ASP A 113 3.40 -24.04 0.55
CA ASP A 113 4.76 -24.18 1.11
C ASP A 113 4.80 -24.93 2.45
N ASN A 114 3.62 -25.21 3.04
CA ASN A 114 3.45 -25.83 4.36
C ASN A 114 4.22 -25.11 5.48
N LEU A 115 4.54 -23.83 5.26
CA LEU A 115 5.24 -22.96 6.21
C LEU A 115 4.42 -21.69 6.46
N LEU A 116 4.16 -20.90 5.41
CA LEU A 116 3.31 -19.72 5.46
C LEU A 116 1.85 -20.06 5.12
N TYR A 117 1.67 -21.04 4.24
CA TYR A 117 0.38 -21.46 3.71
C TYR A 117 0.28 -22.97 3.72
N THR A 118 -0.67 -23.47 4.51
CA THR A 118 -1.07 -24.88 4.55
C THR A 118 -2.45 -25.03 3.90
N ASN A 119 -2.73 -26.22 3.37
CA ASN A 119 -4.06 -26.55 2.88
C ASN A 119 -5.01 -26.66 4.07
N ARG A 120 -5.87 -25.65 4.24
CA ARG A 120 -6.85 -25.58 5.33
C ARG A 120 -8.11 -24.86 4.87
N GLU A 121 -9.18 -25.02 5.63
CA GLU A 121 -10.42 -24.30 5.40
C GLU A 121 -10.36 -22.88 5.98
N CYS A 122 -10.97 -21.93 5.28
CA CYS A 122 -11.15 -20.57 5.78
C CYS A 122 -12.18 -20.60 6.93
N PRO A 123 -11.81 -20.15 8.15
CA PRO A 123 -12.72 -20.22 9.30
C PRO A 123 -13.98 -19.38 9.11
N THR A 124 -13.89 -18.30 8.32
CA THR A 124 -14.98 -17.34 8.06
C THR A 124 -15.90 -17.80 6.93
N LEU A 125 -15.33 -18.17 5.78
CA LEU A 125 -16.11 -18.48 4.58
C LEU A 125 -16.43 -19.96 4.39
N LYS A 126 -15.81 -20.85 5.17
CA LYS A 126 -15.98 -22.30 5.08
C LYS A 126 -15.68 -22.88 3.69
N ILE A 127 -14.68 -22.29 3.03
CA ILE A 127 -14.13 -22.74 1.75
C ILE A 127 -12.63 -23.00 1.91
N ARG A 128 -12.05 -23.87 1.07
CA ARG A 128 -10.59 -24.09 1.06
C ARG A 128 -9.86 -22.75 0.88
N LYS A 129 -8.87 -22.51 1.73
CA LYS A 129 -8.03 -21.31 1.66
C LYS A 129 -6.98 -21.50 0.57
N VAL A 130 -7.01 -20.65 -0.44
CA VAL A 130 -5.99 -20.62 -1.51
C VAL A 130 -4.66 -20.12 -0.95
N ALA A 131 -3.54 -20.66 -1.40
CA ALA A 131 -2.23 -20.16 -1.00
C ALA A 131 -2.11 -18.67 -1.37
N ARG A 132 -1.48 -17.88 -0.49
CA ARG A 132 -1.34 -16.41 -0.65
C ARG A 132 -2.64 -15.60 -0.61
N SER A 133 -3.79 -16.21 -0.28
CA SER A 133 -5.04 -15.48 -0.07
C SER A 133 -5.27 -15.08 1.39
N LYS A 134 -6.10 -14.05 1.62
CA LYS A 134 -6.52 -13.61 2.95
C LYS A 134 -7.94 -13.06 2.92
N TYR A 135 -8.73 -13.39 3.94
CA TYR A 135 -10.00 -12.73 4.17
C TYR A 135 -9.77 -11.37 4.83
N ASP A 136 -10.13 -10.31 4.12
CA ASP A 136 -10.05 -8.94 4.62
C ASP A 136 -11.35 -8.56 5.34
N ARG A 137 -11.23 -8.08 6.57
CA ARG A 137 -12.37 -7.69 7.41
C ARG A 137 -12.92 -6.32 7.02
N CYS A 138 -12.08 -5.44 6.48
CA CYS A 138 -12.47 -4.10 6.06
C CYS A 138 -13.41 -4.15 4.85
N THR A 139 -13.03 -4.88 3.80
CA THR A 139 -13.83 -5.05 2.58
C THR A 139 -14.78 -6.23 2.62
N LYS A 140 -14.66 -7.12 3.61
CA LYS A 140 -15.45 -8.36 3.76
C LYS A 140 -15.33 -9.28 2.53
N ARG A 141 -14.12 -9.36 1.96
CA ARG A 141 -13.81 -10.15 0.76
C ARG A 141 -12.64 -11.08 1.02
N HIS A 142 -12.62 -12.20 0.33
CA HIS A 142 -11.46 -13.11 0.34
C HIS A 142 -10.60 -12.82 -0.86
N VAL A 143 -9.50 -12.11 -0.63
CA VAL A 143 -8.70 -11.55 -1.72
C VAL A 143 -7.55 -12.50 -2.08
N PRO A 144 -7.38 -12.85 -3.37
CA PRO A 144 -6.23 -13.60 -3.85
C PRO A 144 -4.96 -12.76 -3.76
N ARG A 145 -3.80 -13.38 -3.52
CA ARG A 145 -2.49 -12.70 -3.43
C ARG A 145 -2.55 -11.39 -2.63
N PHE A 146 -3.05 -11.48 -1.40
CA PHE A 146 -3.30 -10.31 -0.56
C PHE A 146 -1.99 -9.57 -0.22
N ASP A 147 -1.97 -8.25 -0.45
CA ASP A 147 -0.86 -7.37 -0.07
C ASP A 147 -1.17 -6.61 1.23
N HIS A 148 -2.09 -5.65 1.17
CA HIS A 148 -2.57 -4.88 2.31
C HIS A 148 -3.90 -4.17 1.97
N PHE A 149 -4.58 -3.65 3.00
CA PHE A 149 -5.69 -2.72 2.80
C PHE A 149 -5.17 -1.27 2.75
N CYS A 150 -5.49 -0.56 1.66
CA CYS A 150 -5.12 0.84 1.47
C CYS A 150 -6.29 1.78 1.74
N GLY A 151 -6.20 2.53 2.85
CA GLY A 151 -7.21 3.51 3.22
C GLY A 151 -7.34 4.67 2.22
N TRP A 152 -6.23 5.09 1.60
CA TRP A 152 -6.21 6.15 0.58
C TRP A 152 -6.95 5.78 -0.71
N LEU A 153 -7.05 4.47 -0.99
CA LEU A 153 -7.81 3.92 -2.11
C LEU A 153 -9.15 3.32 -1.65
N ASN A 154 -9.37 3.23 -0.35
CA ASN A 154 -10.45 2.50 0.29
C ASN A 154 -10.65 1.09 -0.31
N GLN A 155 -9.54 0.38 -0.53
CA GLN A 155 -9.52 -0.89 -1.25
C GLN A 155 -8.34 -1.77 -0.82
N VAL A 156 -8.50 -3.08 -0.92
CA VAL A 156 -7.40 -4.05 -0.81
C VAL A 156 -6.56 -4.02 -2.07
N ILE A 157 -5.24 -4.11 -1.90
CA ILE A 157 -4.28 -4.24 -2.99
C ILE A 157 -3.89 -5.73 -3.14
N SER A 158 -4.04 -6.27 -4.34
CA SER A 158 -3.66 -7.65 -4.70
C SER A 158 -2.73 -7.74 -5.92
N SER A 159 -2.64 -6.68 -6.72
CA SER A 159 -1.70 -6.55 -7.84
C SER A 159 -1.27 -5.09 -8.00
N ASN A 160 0.04 -4.84 -8.09
CA ASN A 160 0.57 -3.48 -8.16
C ASN A 160 0.41 -2.89 -9.57
N SER A 161 -0.22 -1.72 -9.67
CA SER A 161 0.09 -0.80 -10.77
C SER A 161 1.21 0.13 -10.27
N LEU A 162 2.36 0.09 -10.95
CA LEU A 162 3.51 0.93 -10.62
C LEU A 162 3.47 2.15 -11.52
N LEU A 163 2.96 3.28 -11.02
CA LEU A 163 3.14 4.57 -11.68
C LEU A 163 3.39 5.64 -10.62
N HIS A 164 4.50 6.37 -10.76
CA HIS A 164 4.90 7.42 -9.83
C HIS A 164 5.39 8.64 -10.62
N TYR A 165 4.70 9.78 -10.46
CA TYR A 165 4.94 11.00 -11.25
C TYR A 165 5.24 12.25 -10.41
N SER A 166 5.30 12.14 -9.07
CA SER A 166 5.39 13.32 -8.20
C SER A 166 6.77 14.01 -8.23
N VAL A 167 7.83 13.26 -8.52
CA VAL A 167 9.21 13.77 -8.64
C VAL A 167 9.32 14.86 -9.73
N TYR A 168 8.62 14.67 -10.86
CA TYR A 168 8.62 15.64 -11.95
C TYR A 168 7.97 16.98 -11.55
N GLY A 169 6.87 16.93 -10.80
CA GLY A 169 6.17 18.14 -10.33
C GLY A 169 7.00 18.96 -9.34
N SER A 170 7.67 18.30 -8.39
CA SER A 170 8.58 18.97 -7.44
C SER A 170 9.76 19.64 -8.15
N TRP A 171 10.34 18.97 -9.15
CA TRP A 171 11.43 19.53 -9.95
C TRP A 171 10.97 20.76 -10.75
N ALA A 172 9.88 20.66 -11.52
CA ALA A 172 9.38 21.76 -12.35
C ALA A 172 9.07 23.01 -11.50
N MET A 173 8.49 22.84 -10.32
CA MET A 173 8.17 23.94 -9.42
C MET A 173 9.40 24.56 -8.76
N ALA A 174 10.37 23.74 -8.35
CA ALA A 174 11.64 24.24 -7.81
C ALA A 174 12.42 25.05 -8.86
N THR A 175 12.40 24.63 -10.13
CA THR A 175 13.03 25.37 -11.23
C THR A 175 12.35 26.70 -11.52
N ALA A 176 11.01 26.76 -11.50
CA ALA A 176 10.28 28.02 -11.68
C ALA A 176 10.59 29.04 -10.57
N LEU A 177 10.61 28.58 -9.30
CA LEU A 177 10.97 29.42 -8.15
C LEU A 177 12.44 29.84 -8.14
N TYR A 178 13.34 28.98 -8.60
CA TYR A 178 14.73 29.36 -8.81
C TYR A 178 14.87 30.48 -9.84
N GLY A 179 14.10 30.40 -10.94
CA GLY A 179 14.05 31.45 -11.95
C GLY A 179 13.65 32.80 -11.36
N GLU A 180 12.63 32.85 -10.51
CA GLU A 180 12.22 34.08 -9.80
C GLU A 180 13.35 34.71 -8.95
N VAL A 181 14.16 33.89 -8.27
CA VAL A 181 15.29 34.37 -7.46
C VAL A 181 16.37 35.02 -8.34
N VAL A 182 16.65 34.40 -9.50
CA VAL A 182 17.67 34.86 -10.44
C VAL A 182 17.18 36.09 -11.22
N ASP A 183 15.99 36.03 -11.80
CA ASP A 183 15.42 37.06 -12.67
C ASP A 183 15.20 38.39 -11.91
N LYS A 184 14.85 38.32 -10.62
CA LYS A 184 14.73 39.50 -9.73
C LYS A 184 16.03 39.90 -9.03
N ASN A 185 17.11 39.18 -9.30
CA ASN A 185 18.42 39.37 -8.67
C ASN A 185 18.33 39.49 -7.12
N LEU A 186 17.50 38.64 -6.51
CA LEU A 186 17.13 38.78 -5.09
C LEU A 186 18.33 38.64 -4.15
N LEU A 187 19.37 37.89 -4.56
CA LEU A 187 20.60 37.74 -3.78
C LEU A 187 21.49 38.97 -3.80
N SER A 188 21.27 39.92 -4.72
CA SER A 188 21.97 41.20 -4.77
C SER A 188 21.09 42.36 -4.31
N ALA A 189 19.83 42.10 -3.96
CA ALA A 189 18.87 43.11 -3.53
C ALA A 189 19.14 43.60 -2.10
N THR A 190 18.63 44.79 -1.77
CA THR A 190 18.56 45.29 -0.40
C THR A 190 17.14 45.12 0.14
N PHE A 191 17.03 44.66 1.37
CA PHE A 191 15.77 44.46 2.08
C PHE A 191 15.68 45.46 3.23
N PHE A 192 14.48 45.99 3.49
CA PHE A 192 14.26 46.92 4.59
C PHE A 192 13.82 46.17 5.85
N ASP A 193 14.63 46.22 6.90
CA ASP A 193 14.24 45.67 8.20
C ASP A 193 13.43 46.70 8.99
N THR A 194 12.16 46.38 9.24
CA THR A 194 11.23 47.26 9.96
C THR A 194 11.60 47.40 11.44
N SER A 195 12.29 46.42 12.04
CA SER A 195 12.66 46.45 13.46
C SER A 195 13.89 47.32 13.71
N SER A 196 14.93 47.18 12.90
CA SER A 196 16.13 48.03 13.00
C SER A 196 16.03 49.34 12.22
N ARG A 197 15.02 49.49 11.35
CA ARG A 197 14.87 50.60 10.39
C ARG A 197 16.11 50.82 9.51
N THR A 198 16.81 49.74 9.18
CA THR A 198 18.00 49.78 8.33
C THR A 198 17.81 48.95 7.07
N GLU A 199 18.51 49.35 6.01
CA GLU A 199 18.65 48.52 4.82
C GLU A 199 19.70 47.45 5.07
N VAL A 200 19.28 46.20 4.95
CA VAL A 200 20.15 45.03 5.07
C VAL A 200 20.34 44.41 3.69
N LYS A 201 21.58 44.03 3.38
CA LYS A 201 21.87 43.26 2.16
C LYS A 201 21.19 41.90 2.24
N ALA A 202 20.72 41.42 1.11
CA ALA A 202 20.16 40.08 1.00
C ALA A 202 21.14 39.02 1.52
N ASP A 203 20.60 38.12 2.33
CA ASP A 203 21.21 36.84 2.68
C ASP A 203 20.24 35.73 2.28
N TYR A 204 20.73 34.49 2.13
CA TYR A 204 19.93 33.33 1.75
C TYR A 204 18.71 33.14 2.65
N ILE A 205 18.83 33.41 3.95
CA ILE A 205 17.71 33.32 4.90
C ILE A 205 16.66 34.41 4.65
N ILE A 206 17.09 35.64 4.33
CA ILE A 206 16.19 36.78 4.05
C ILE A 206 15.45 36.52 2.74
N VAL A 207 16.15 36.06 1.70
CA VAL A 207 15.53 35.69 0.42
C VAL A 207 14.57 34.53 0.61
N PHE A 208 14.94 33.49 1.38
CA PHE A 208 14.04 32.38 1.67
C PHE A 208 12.77 32.83 2.43
N HIS A 209 12.90 33.71 3.43
CA HIS A 209 11.76 34.29 4.13
C HIS A 209 10.88 35.11 3.18
N TYR A 210 11.50 35.95 2.35
CA TYR A 210 10.79 36.72 1.31
C TYR A 210 10.01 35.79 0.38
N MET A 211 10.63 34.72 -0.12
CA MET A 211 9.96 33.75 -0.99
C MET A 211 8.81 33.04 -0.28
N CYS A 212 9.01 32.64 0.98
CA CYS A 212 7.96 32.03 1.80
C CYS A 212 6.78 32.95 2.06
N MET A 213 7.02 34.26 2.25
CA MET A 213 5.95 35.22 2.51
C MET A 213 5.26 35.69 1.23
N ARG A 214 6.02 35.91 0.15
CA ARG A 214 5.51 36.45 -1.12
C ARG A 214 4.85 35.41 -2.00
N TYR A 215 5.33 34.16 -1.94
CA TYR A 215 4.86 33.00 -2.71
C TYR A 215 4.44 31.86 -1.79
N PHE A 216 3.77 32.19 -0.69
CA PHE A 216 3.40 31.24 0.37
C PHE A 216 2.65 30.01 -0.17
N GLU A 217 1.71 30.22 -1.10
CA GLU A 217 0.89 29.18 -1.69
C GLU A 217 1.75 28.19 -2.49
N ILE A 218 2.64 28.70 -3.34
CA ILE A 218 3.52 27.89 -4.18
C ILE A 218 4.56 27.17 -3.32
N MET A 219 5.16 27.85 -2.34
CA MET A 219 6.13 27.28 -1.41
C MET A 219 5.50 26.18 -0.54
N GLY A 220 4.27 26.38 -0.08
CA GLY A 220 3.52 25.37 0.67
C GLY A 220 3.26 24.11 -0.15
N VAL A 221 2.82 24.27 -1.41
CA VAL A 221 2.61 23.14 -2.33
C VAL A 221 3.95 22.46 -2.68
N LEU A 222 5.03 23.21 -2.92
CA LEU A 222 6.36 22.65 -3.17
C LEU A 222 6.84 21.79 -2.00
N LEU A 223 6.70 22.29 -0.76
CA LEU A 223 7.09 21.55 0.44
C LEU A 223 6.30 20.24 0.55
N LEU A 224 4.98 20.32 0.40
CA LEU A 224 4.10 19.15 0.42
C LEU A 224 4.50 18.14 -0.66
N MET A 225 4.65 18.57 -1.92
CA MET A 225 5.03 17.70 -3.03
C MET A 225 6.41 17.06 -2.83
N THR A 226 7.36 17.80 -2.25
CA THR A 226 8.71 17.30 -1.96
C THR A 226 8.66 16.20 -0.91
N VAL A 227 8.02 16.45 0.24
CA VAL A 227 7.86 15.45 1.31
C VAL A 227 7.13 14.21 0.79
N MET A 228 6.02 14.40 0.06
CA MET A 228 5.25 13.29 -0.51
C MET A 228 6.06 12.50 -1.55
N SER A 229 6.90 13.14 -2.34
CA SER A 229 7.78 12.46 -3.31
C SER A 229 8.81 11.57 -2.60
N VAL A 230 9.37 12.02 -1.48
CA VAL A 230 10.30 11.20 -0.67
C VAL A 230 9.55 10.01 -0.06
N CYS A 231 8.39 10.24 0.58
CA CYS A 231 7.59 9.17 1.17
C CYS A 231 7.15 8.11 0.15
N LEU A 232 6.61 8.54 -0.98
CA LEU A 232 6.16 7.64 -2.05
C LEU A 232 7.33 6.99 -2.79
N GLY A 233 8.47 7.66 -2.92
CA GLY A 233 9.70 7.07 -3.46
C GLY A 233 10.25 5.94 -2.59
N MET A 234 10.27 6.11 -1.27
CA MET A 234 10.62 5.03 -0.33
C MET A 234 9.62 3.87 -0.41
N PHE A 235 8.32 4.18 -0.46
CA PHE A 235 7.28 3.18 -0.61
C PHE A 235 7.42 2.39 -1.93
N LEU A 236 7.68 3.08 -3.04
CA LEU A 236 7.96 2.47 -4.34
C LEU A 236 9.21 1.58 -4.26
N GLY A 237 10.31 2.06 -3.69
CA GLY A 237 11.54 1.29 -3.51
C GLY A 237 11.31 0.00 -2.71
N PHE A 238 10.54 0.08 -1.64
CA PHE A 238 10.11 -1.10 -0.88
C PHE A 238 9.28 -2.07 -1.73
N HIS A 239 8.31 -1.57 -2.51
CA HIS A 239 7.49 -2.41 -3.39
C HIS A 239 8.30 -3.06 -4.52
N LEU A 240 9.29 -2.36 -5.08
CA LEU A 240 10.24 -2.93 -6.05
C LEU A 240 11.08 -4.04 -5.40
N TYR A 241 11.55 -3.83 -4.16
CA TYR A 241 12.33 -4.79 -3.39
C TYR A 241 11.57 -6.10 -3.11
N ILE A 242 10.30 -6.02 -2.68
CA ILE A 242 9.50 -7.22 -2.40
C ILE A 242 9.02 -7.89 -3.70
N THR A 243 8.72 -7.10 -4.74
CA THR A 243 8.35 -7.63 -6.06
C THR A 243 9.50 -8.42 -6.66
N ALA A 244 10.74 -7.93 -6.56
CA ALA A 244 11.92 -8.64 -7.02
C ALA A 244 12.09 -10.03 -6.37
N ARG A 245 11.50 -10.27 -5.19
CA ARG A 245 11.53 -11.55 -4.47
C ARG A 245 10.20 -12.32 -4.49
N ASN A 246 9.25 -11.90 -5.33
CA ASN A 246 7.87 -12.42 -5.40
C ASN A 246 7.18 -12.50 -4.03
N MET A 247 7.30 -11.45 -3.23
CA MET A 247 6.61 -11.34 -1.94
C MET A 247 5.58 -10.21 -1.99
N THR A 248 4.46 -10.41 -1.32
CA THR A 248 3.56 -9.33 -0.92
C THR A 248 4.01 -8.69 0.41
N THR A 249 3.50 -7.52 0.76
CA THR A 249 3.73 -6.85 2.05
C THR A 249 3.31 -7.76 3.21
N ASN A 250 2.15 -8.42 3.10
CA ASN A 250 1.69 -9.44 4.04
C ASN A 250 2.69 -10.60 4.20
N GLU A 251 3.26 -11.09 3.10
CA GLU A 251 4.28 -12.13 3.13
C GLU A 251 5.60 -11.65 3.71
N PHE A 252 6.00 -10.42 3.43
CA PHE A 252 7.21 -9.81 4.01
C PHE A 252 7.16 -9.84 5.55
N PHE A 253 6.01 -9.48 6.14
CA PHE A 253 5.84 -9.55 7.59
C PHE A 253 5.80 -11.00 8.12
N LYS A 254 5.19 -11.94 7.39
CA LYS A 254 5.24 -13.37 7.75
C LYS A 254 6.66 -13.92 7.71
N TRP A 255 7.43 -13.59 6.67
CA TRP A 255 8.84 -13.96 6.58
C TRP A 255 9.66 -13.33 7.68
N LYS A 256 9.41 -12.07 8.06
CA LYS A 256 10.09 -11.43 9.22
C LYS A 256 9.87 -12.24 10.51
N ALA A 257 8.67 -12.77 10.74
CA ALA A 257 8.38 -13.64 11.87
C ALA A 257 9.14 -14.98 11.79
N VAL A 258 9.19 -15.62 10.61
CA VAL A 258 9.96 -16.85 10.37
C VAL A 258 11.45 -16.63 10.66
N HIS A 259 12.04 -15.53 10.17
CA HIS A 259 13.44 -15.21 10.41
C HIS A 259 13.72 -14.96 11.90
N LYS A 260 12.80 -14.29 12.61
CA LYS A 260 12.91 -14.05 14.05
C LYS A 260 12.84 -15.37 14.83
N TRP A 261 11.92 -16.26 14.47
CA TRP A 261 11.79 -17.60 15.05
C TRP A 261 13.07 -18.41 14.82
N HIS A 262 13.54 -18.50 13.57
CA HIS A 262 14.73 -19.27 13.21
C HIS A 262 15.95 -18.78 14.00
N LYS A 263 16.19 -17.46 14.05
CA LYS A 263 17.27 -16.86 14.86
C LYS A 263 17.16 -17.20 16.35
N LYS A 264 15.95 -17.25 16.91
CA LYS A 264 15.71 -17.61 18.33
C LYS A 264 16.05 -19.08 18.57
N GLU A 265 15.54 -19.98 17.73
CA GLU A 265 15.76 -21.42 17.87
C GLU A 265 17.21 -21.81 17.59
N THR A 266 17.87 -21.21 16.60
CA THR A 266 19.31 -21.42 16.38
C THR A 266 20.12 -21.01 17.62
N ARG A 267 19.77 -19.91 18.29
CA ARG A 267 20.46 -19.50 19.53
C ARG A 267 20.25 -20.51 20.66
N LYS A 268 19.02 -21.01 20.85
CA LYS A 268 18.73 -22.05 21.85
C LYS A 268 19.49 -23.34 21.56
N TYR A 269 19.49 -23.78 20.30
CA TYR A 269 20.23 -24.96 19.86
C TYR A 269 21.72 -24.83 20.14
N GLN A 270 22.33 -23.70 19.77
CA GLN A 270 23.74 -23.41 20.04
C GLN A 270 24.06 -23.37 21.55
N LEU A 271 23.12 -22.87 22.37
CA LEU A 271 23.28 -22.87 23.83
C LEU A 271 23.18 -24.29 24.43
N ALA A 272 22.24 -25.10 23.96
CA ALA A 272 22.09 -26.48 24.40
C ALA A 272 23.28 -27.36 24.00
N LEU A 273 23.86 -27.13 22.81
CA LEU A 273 25.12 -27.74 22.40
C LEU A 273 26.27 -27.38 23.35
N LYS A 274 26.39 -26.10 23.73
CA LYS A 274 27.41 -25.64 24.68
C LYS A 274 27.23 -26.21 26.09
N ASN A 275 25.98 -26.38 26.53
CA ASN A 275 25.64 -26.86 27.87
C ASN A 275 25.56 -28.40 27.97
N GLY A 276 25.88 -29.14 26.89
CA GLY A 276 25.83 -30.60 26.87
C GLY A 276 24.44 -31.22 27.04
N THR A 277 23.37 -30.41 26.94
CA THR A 277 21.98 -30.79 27.24
C THR A 277 21.24 -31.20 25.97
N PHE A 278 21.85 -32.03 25.12
CA PHE A 278 21.27 -32.36 23.82
C PHE A 278 20.45 -33.65 23.87
N LEU A 279 19.13 -33.52 23.74
CA LEU A 279 18.24 -34.61 23.36
C LEU A 279 17.96 -34.49 21.85
N LYS A 280 18.33 -35.52 21.10
CA LYS A 280 18.13 -35.59 19.65
C LYS A 280 16.65 -35.87 19.35
N VAL A 281 15.80 -34.84 19.44
CA VAL A 281 14.40 -34.96 19.02
C VAL A 281 14.31 -34.85 17.50
N SER A 282 13.62 -35.81 16.88
CA SER A 282 13.35 -35.88 15.45
C SER A 282 12.50 -34.69 14.98
N LYS A 283 12.72 -34.26 13.73
CA LYS A 283 12.01 -33.19 12.98
C LYS A 283 10.59 -32.94 13.50
N GLN A 284 10.38 -31.81 14.18
CA GLN A 284 9.07 -31.15 14.17
C GLN A 284 8.99 -30.21 12.95
N ASN A 285 7.83 -30.21 12.31
CA ASN A 285 7.55 -29.47 11.08
C ASN A 285 7.38 -27.97 11.37
N GLY A 286 8.45 -27.18 11.24
CA GLY A 286 8.37 -25.71 11.25
C GLY A 286 7.68 -25.12 12.50
N PRO A 287 7.33 -23.82 12.50
CA PRO A 287 6.48 -23.27 13.55
C PRO A 287 5.11 -23.95 13.50
N ASP A 288 4.79 -24.77 14.51
CA ASP A 288 3.53 -25.55 14.65
C ASP A 288 2.31 -24.69 15.03
N GLN A 289 2.28 -23.45 14.54
CA GLN A 289 1.12 -22.58 14.60
C GLN A 289 1.13 -21.80 13.30
N SER A 290 0.10 -21.99 12.48
CA SER A 290 -0.12 -21.14 11.32
C SER A 290 0.07 -19.68 11.75
N VAL A 291 1.07 -18.99 11.22
CA VAL A 291 1.31 -17.58 11.56
C VAL A 291 -0.02 -16.87 11.38
N SER A 292 -0.56 -16.35 12.49
CA SER A 292 -1.90 -15.78 12.51
C SER A 292 -2.01 -14.74 11.40
N ASP A 293 -3.13 -14.72 10.68
CA ASP A 293 -3.36 -13.72 9.61
C ASP A 293 -3.57 -12.35 10.28
N LEU A 294 -2.47 -11.75 10.73
CA LEU A 294 -2.42 -10.42 11.29
C LEU A 294 -2.81 -9.40 10.22
N ASP A 295 -3.55 -8.38 10.65
CA ASP A 295 -3.98 -7.33 9.74
C ASP A 295 -2.88 -6.30 9.53
N VAL A 296 -2.30 -6.32 8.33
CA VAL A 296 -1.25 -5.40 7.88
C VAL A 296 -1.95 -4.30 7.08
N GLY A 297 -2.18 -3.16 7.71
CA GLY A 297 -2.62 -1.95 7.02
C GLY A 297 -1.42 -1.26 6.35
N CYS A 298 -1.67 -0.12 5.68
CA CYS A 298 -0.59 0.73 5.13
C CYS A 298 0.43 1.21 6.18
N THR A 299 0.08 1.21 7.45
CA THR A 299 0.95 1.63 8.58
C THR A 299 1.66 0.46 9.26
N GLY A 300 1.65 -0.73 8.64
CA GLY A 300 2.16 -1.96 9.23
C GLY A 300 1.07 -2.73 10.00
N PRO A 301 1.44 -3.80 10.71
CA PRO A 301 0.49 -4.62 11.45
C PRO A 301 -0.18 -3.82 12.58
N ILE A 302 -1.51 -3.76 12.61
CA ILE A 302 -2.31 -3.07 13.65
C ILE A 302 -2.33 -3.87 14.98
N GLY A 303 -1.35 -4.73 15.22
CA GLY A 303 -1.33 -5.59 16.39
C GLY A 303 -0.05 -6.37 16.51
N GLU A 304 1.01 -5.73 16.99
CA GLU A 304 2.26 -6.41 17.38
C GLU A 304 2.09 -7.36 18.59
N ALA A 305 0.87 -7.53 19.11
CA ALA A 305 0.58 -8.21 20.38
C ALA A 305 -0.02 -9.63 20.25
N ALA A 306 0.06 -10.30 19.10
CA ALA A 306 -0.53 -11.64 18.95
C ALA A 306 0.33 -12.62 18.14
N VAL A 307 1.61 -12.72 18.48
CA VAL A 307 2.22 -14.05 18.57
C VAL A 307 2.20 -14.36 20.05
N SER A 308 1.15 -15.05 20.48
CA SER A 308 1.08 -15.65 21.81
C SER A 308 2.40 -16.35 22.06
N GLU A 309 3.00 -16.05 23.21
CA GLU A 309 4.06 -16.84 23.82
C GLU A 309 3.62 -18.29 23.80
N ALA A 310 4.03 -19.03 22.76
CA ALA A 310 3.98 -20.47 22.77
C ALA A 310 4.83 -20.88 23.97
N GLU A 311 4.23 -21.71 24.82
CA GLU A 311 4.81 -22.27 26.04
C GLU A 311 6.30 -22.56 25.84
N GLU A 312 7.11 -22.17 26.83
CA GLU A 312 8.54 -22.47 26.85
C GLU A 312 8.75 -23.98 26.82
N ASP A 313 8.77 -24.55 25.62
CA ASP A 313 9.23 -25.89 25.40
C ASP A 313 10.73 -25.87 25.70
N LYS A 314 11.11 -26.52 26.81
CA LYS A 314 12.47 -26.56 27.36
C LYS A 314 13.45 -27.35 26.46
N HIS A 315 12.95 -27.93 25.38
CA HIS A 315 13.71 -28.79 24.50
C HIS A 315 14.32 -27.99 23.35
N ALA A 316 15.65 -27.95 23.31
CA ALA A 316 16.38 -27.34 22.20
C ALA A 316 16.50 -28.35 21.04
N PHE A 317 15.99 -27.96 19.87
CA PHE A 317 16.04 -28.74 18.63
C PHE A 317 16.83 -27.96 17.56
N ASP A 318 17.46 -28.67 16.61
CA ASP A 318 18.17 -28.06 15.48
C ASP A 318 17.16 -27.56 14.43
N PRO A 319 17.00 -26.23 14.25
CA PRO A 319 16.02 -25.69 13.30
C PRO A 319 16.38 -25.94 11.83
N GLY A 320 17.58 -26.46 11.51
CA GLY A 320 18.02 -26.71 10.15
C GLY A 320 18.29 -25.43 9.34
N PRO A 321 18.46 -25.54 8.00
CA PRO A 321 18.69 -24.39 7.14
C PRO A 321 17.48 -23.46 7.08
N ILE A 322 17.71 -22.18 6.84
CA ILE A 322 16.62 -21.21 6.72
C ILE A 322 15.70 -21.57 5.53
N PRO A 323 14.37 -21.64 5.71
CA PRO A 323 13.47 -21.95 4.62
C PRO A 323 13.57 -20.93 3.48
N GLN A 324 13.49 -21.40 2.24
CA GLN A 324 13.52 -20.55 1.05
C GLN A 324 12.11 -20.21 0.57
N ASN A 325 11.96 -19.05 -0.07
CA ASN A 325 10.70 -18.64 -0.69
C ASN A 325 10.49 -19.33 -2.04
N ILE A 326 9.65 -20.38 -2.06
CA ILE A 326 9.34 -21.16 -3.27
C ILE A 326 8.59 -20.35 -4.35
N TYR A 327 8.00 -19.20 -4.00
CA TYR A 327 7.30 -18.35 -4.96
C TYR A 327 8.26 -17.49 -5.80
N ASN A 328 9.52 -17.33 -5.38
CA ASN A 328 10.50 -16.54 -6.12
C ASN A 328 10.98 -17.29 -7.38
N LYS A 329 10.62 -16.79 -8.57
CA LYS A 329 10.96 -17.38 -9.88
C LYS A 329 12.04 -16.60 -10.63
N GLY A 330 12.73 -15.68 -9.95
CA GLY A 330 13.67 -14.75 -10.54
C GLY A 330 13.04 -13.40 -10.87
N VAL A 331 13.85 -12.34 -10.86
CA VAL A 331 13.39 -10.94 -10.90
C VAL A 331 12.43 -10.67 -12.07
N ILE A 332 12.83 -11.01 -13.29
CA ILE A 332 12.01 -10.76 -14.49
C ILE A 332 10.66 -11.48 -14.40
N ALA A 333 10.65 -12.77 -14.04
CA ALA A 333 9.43 -13.54 -13.91
C ALA A 333 8.49 -12.99 -12.83
N ASN A 334 9.06 -12.51 -11.72
CA ASN A 334 8.29 -11.93 -10.62
C ASN A 334 7.61 -10.62 -11.03
N PHE A 335 8.32 -9.74 -11.75
CA PHE A 335 7.75 -8.50 -12.28
C PHE A 335 6.68 -8.79 -13.36
N MET A 336 6.91 -9.76 -14.24
CA MET A 336 5.92 -10.18 -15.25
C MET A 336 4.64 -10.77 -14.62
N GLU A 337 4.74 -11.41 -13.46
CA GLU A 337 3.57 -11.88 -12.71
C GLU A 337 2.73 -10.71 -12.15
N VAL A 338 3.36 -9.58 -11.84
CA VAL A 338 2.67 -8.36 -11.39
C VAL A 338 2.02 -7.64 -12.57
N LEU A 339 2.75 -7.45 -13.68
CA LEU A 339 2.22 -6.79 -14.89
C LEU A 339 1.10 -7.60 -15.56
N ARG A 340 1.21 -8.94 -15.54
CA ARG A 340 0.19 -9.85 -16.07
C ARG A 340 -0.18 -10.91 -15.02
N PRO A 341 -1.13 -10.59 -14.12
CA PRO A 341 -1.61 -11.49 -13.09
C PRO A 341 -2.02 -12.86 -13.64
N LEU A 342 -1.76 -13.91 -12.87
CA LEU A 342 -2.03 -15.30 -13.28
C LEU A 342 -3.51 -15.56 -13.56
N SER A 343 -4.41 -14.89 -12.83
CA SER A 343 -5.88 -14.99 -12.98
C SER A 343 -6.38 -14.48 -14.33
N PHE A 344 -5.66 -13.52 -14.94
CA PHE A 344 -6.01 -12.97 -16.26
C PHE A 344 -5.36 -13.75 -17.43
N ARG A 345 -4.64 -14.85 -17.15
CA ARG A 345 -4.05 -15.68 -18.20
C ARG A 345 -5.06 -16.70 -18.72
N GLU A 346 -4.96 -17.02 -20.01
CA GLU A 346 -5.88 -17.96 -20.69
C GLU A 346 -6.03 -19.29 -19.95
N LYS A 347 -4.92 -19.85 -19.43
CA LYS A 347 -4.95 -21.10 -18.65
C LYS A 347 -5.87 -21.02 -17.42
N ALA A 348 -5.86 -19.89 -16.70
CA ALA A 348 -6.71 -19.70 -15.53
C ALA A 348 -8.18 -19.55 -15.93
N ILE A 349 -8.44 -18.77 -16.97
CA ILE A 349 -9.78 -18.57 -17.53
C ILE A 349 -10.37 -19.89 -18.03
N GLN A 350 -9.58 -20.74 -18.69
CA GLN A 350 -10.03 -22.06 -19.15
C GLN A 350 -10.36 -22.99 -17.98
N ARG A 351 -9.49 -23.08 -16.96
CA ARG A 351 -9.80 -23.88 -15.75
C ARG A 351 -11.09 -23.44 -15.08
N TYR A 352 -11.31 -22.13 -14.97
CA TYR A 352 -12.55 -21.57 -14.42
C TYR A 352 -13.78 -21.91 -15.27
N LYS A 353 -13.70 -21.77 -16.59
CA LYS A 353 -14.79 -22.16 -17.50
C LYS A 353 -15.11 -23.65 -17.39
N THR A 354 -14.10 -24.50 -17.27
CA THR A 354 -14.30 -25.93 -17.08
C THR A 354 -14.95 -26.23 -15.74
N SER A 355 -14.54 -25.60 -14.64
CA SER A 355 -15.19 -25.82 -13.33
C SER A 355 -16.66 -25.43 -13.33
N LEU A 356 -17.02 -24.32 -13.99
CA LEU A 356 -18.42 -23.90 -14.11
C LEU A 356 -19.29 -24.92 -14.88
N ARG A 357 -18.71 -25.62 -15.88
CA ARG A 357 -19.44 -26.66 -16.63
C ARG A 357 -19.69 -27.92 -15.82
N VAL A 358 -18.81 -28.24 -14.88
CA VAL A 358 -18.93 -29.42 -14.01
C VAL A 358 -20.03 -29.22 -12.96
N ASP A 359 -20.21 -27.99 -12.45
CA ASP A 359 -21.18 -27.65 -11.40
C ASP A 359 -22.62 -27.37 -11.92
N GLY A 360 -22.90 -27.61 -13.21
CA GLY A 360 -24.26 -27.60 -13.78
C GLY A 360 -24.96 -26.22 -13.90
N CYS A 361 -24.35 -25.12 -13.47
CA CYS A 361 -24.92 -23.77 -13.62
C CYS A 361 -24.36 -23.06 -14.86
N LEU A 362 -25.02 -23.24 -16.01
CA LEU A 362 -24.88 -22.33 -17.15
C LEU A 362 -25.65 -21.03 -16.83
N PHE A 363 -24.93 -19.95 -16.54
CA PHE A 363 -25.47 -18.59 -16.71
C PHE A 363 -24.77 -17.89 -17.87
N PRO A 364 -25.51 -17.20 -18.75
CA PRO A 364 -24.94 -16.46 -19.86
C PRO A 364 -24.08 -15.32 -19.31
N TYR A 365 -22.84 -15.26 -19.79
CA TYR A 365 -21.88 -14.22 -19.48
C TYR A 365 -22.34 -12.92 -20.14
N GLU A 366 -23.04 -12.06 -19.40
CA GLU A 366 -23.26 -10.68 -19.83
C GLU A 366 -21.95 -9.92 -19.65
N THR A 367 -21.47 -9.40 -20.76
CA THR A 367 -20.15 -8.80 -20.98
C THR A 367 -19.88 -7.62 -20.05
N ALA A 368 -19.01 -7.82 -19.06
CA ALA A 368 -18.29 -6.72 -18.41
C ALA A 368 -16.96 -6.51 -19.12
N ASN A 369 -16.96 -5.55 -20.06
CA ASN A 369 -15.84 -4.78 -20.60
C ASN A 369 -14.44 -5.41 -20.52
N VAL A 370 -14.12 -6.23 -21.54
CA VAL A 370 -12.75 -6.38 -22.02
C VAL A 370 -12.72 -5.79 -23.42
N GLU A 371 -12.53 -4.48 -23.49
CA GLU A 371 -12.35 -3.77 -24.75
C GLU A 371 -10.96 -4.15 -25.30
N THR A 372 -10.93 -5.13 -26.19
CA THR A 372 -9.74 -5.47 -26.97
C THR A 372 -9.72 -4.54 -28.18
N THR A 373 -8.89 -3.50 -28.11
CA THR A 373 -8.52 -2.70 -29.28
C THR A 373 -7.71 -3.57 -30.24
N LYS A 374 -8.38 -4.15 -31.24
CA LYS A 374 -7.74 -4.58 -32.48
C LYS A 374 -7.76 -3.40 -33.46
N PRO A 375 -6.66 -3.10 -34.16
CA PRO A 375 -6.65 -2.07 -35.19
C PRO A 375 -7.42 -2.59 -36.41
N LYS A 376 -8.39 -1.82 -36.92
CA LYS A 376 -8.99 -2.08 -38.22
C LYS A 376 -8.09 -1.46 -39.29
N SER A 377 -7.56 -2.33 -40.14
CA SER A 377 -7.13 -2.01 -41.49
C SER A 377 -8.34 -1.72 -42.37
N ALA A 378 -8.39 -0.54 -42.97
CA ALA A 378 -8.85 -0.23 -44.33
C ALA A 378 -8.56 1.24 -44.58
#